data_AF-A0A7S0EC18-F1
#
_entry.id   AF-A0A7S0EC18-F1
#
_cell.length_a   1.000
_cell.length_b   1.000
_cell.length_c   1.000
_cell.angle_alpha   90.00
_cell.angle_beta   90.00
_cell.angle_gamma   90.00
#
_symmetry.space_group_name_H-M   'P 1'
#
loop_
_entity.id
_entity.type
_entity.pdbx_description
1 polymer ?
#
loop_
_entity_poly.entity_id
_entity_poly.type
_entity_poly.pdbx_seq_one_letter_code
_entity_poly.pdbx_strand_id
1 'polypeptide(L)'
;EAIELRLLLKQSTSNAEGATLFQTLYPAWSHNPVALLSMCLLAQLHEHASELVLQFAEIEISVAFLLQIDKLVQLIESPIFTHVRLQLLEPEQHPCLLKALWGILMLLPQSPAFHTLKNRLAAVPEIGLLRLQLELRDRKDSAHADRAHGAAIDFGALLKTYRAVQEKHS
;
A
#
# COMPACT_ATOMS: atom_id res chain seq x y z
N GLU A 1 -7.79 2.04 -23.97
CA GLU A 1 -6.47 2.58 -23.58
C GLU A 1 -6.26 2.59 -22.06
N ALA A 2 -6.91 3.45 -21.26
CA ALA A 2 -6.64 3.51 -19.81
C ALA A 2 -6.99 2.22 -19.01
N ILE A 3 -7.97 1.43 -19.46
CA ILE A 3 -8.36 0.18 -18.81
C ILE A 3 -7.27 -0.90 -18.95
N GLU A 4 -6.62 -0.96 -20.12
CA GLU A 4 -5.60 -1.96 -20.44
C GLU A 4 -4.34 -1.76 -19.62
N LEU A 5 -3.84 -0.52 -19.54
CA LEU A 5 -2.73 -0.15 -18.66
C LEU A 5 -3.01 -0.51 -17.20
N ARG A 6 -4.26 -0.32 -16.77
CA ARG A 6 -4.67 -0.63 -15.40
C ARG A 6 -4.75 -2.13 -15.14
N LEU A 7 -5.17 -2.93 -16.11
CA LEU A 7 -5.13 -4.39 -16.00
C LEU A 7 -3.68 -4.88 -15.94
N LEU A 8 -2.80 -4.30 -16.76
CA LEU A 8 -1.38 -4.63 -16.78
C LEU A 8 -0.70 -4.27 -15.44
N LEU A 9 -1.02 -3.11 -14.86
CA LEU A 9 -0.54 -2.72 -13.53
C LEU A 9 -1.02 -3.66 -12.43
N LYS A 10 -2.27 -4.13 -12.48
CA LYS A 10 -2.77 -5.12 -11.51
C LYS A 10 -2.01 -6.45 -11.57
N GLN A 11 -1.41 -6.76 -12.71
CA GLN A 11 -0.63 -7.97 -12.94
C GLN A 11 0.87 -7.77 -12.68
N SER A 12 1.29 -6.66 -12.06
CA SER A 12 2.72 -6.34 -11.84
C SER A 12 3.48 -7.40 -11.03
N THR A 13 2.79 -8.18 -10.21
CA THR A 13 3.37 -9.28 -9.42
C THR A 13 3.56 -10.56 -10.22
N SER A 14 2.74 -10.79 -11.26
CA SER A 14 2.71 -12.05 -12.01
C SER A 14 3.22 -11.93 -13.45
N ASN A 15 3.24 -10.72 -14.02
CA ASN A 15 3.64 -10.45 -15.39
C ASN A 15 4.87 -9.53 -15.44
N ALA A 16 5.90 -9.94 -16.19
CA ALA A 16 7.12 -9.17 -16.39
C ALA A 16 6.89 -7.82 -17.08
N GLU A 17 5.92 -7.74 -18.00
CA GLU A 17 5.54 -6.47 -18.64
C GLU A 17 4.89 -5.51 -17.66
N GLY A 18 4.03 -6.02 -16.77
CA GLY A 18 3.44 -5.26 -15.68
C GLY A 18 4.50 -4.73 -14.71
N ALA A 19 5.44 -5.59 -14.31
CA ALA A 19 6.58 -5.21 -13.47
C ALA A 19 7.44 -4.11 -14.13
N THR A 20 7.71 -4.23 -15.43
CA THR A 20 8.49 -3.23 -16.19
C THR A 20 7.74 -1.91 -16.29
N LEU A 21 6.43 -1.94 -16.56
CA LEU A 21 5.57 -0.75 -16.57
C LEU A 21 5.57 -0.06 -15.21
N PHE A 22 5.40 -0.83 -14.13
CA PHE A 22 5.43 -0.30 -12.77
C PHE A 22 6.75 0.41 -12.46
N GLN A 23 7.89 -0.23 -12.75
CA GLN A 23 9.22 0.35 -12.54
C GLN A 23 9.46 1.60 -13.40
N THR A 24 8.94 1.63 -14.63
CA THR A 24 9.07 2.78 -15.54
C THR A 24 8.26 3.98 -15.04
N LEU A 25 7.07 3.75 -14.49
CA LEU A 25 6.19 4.81 -13.99
C LEU A 25 6.60 5.29 -12.58
N TYR A 26 7.31 4.47 -11.82
CA TYR A 26 7.65 4.72 -10.42
C TYR A 26 8.35 6.06 -10.17
N PRO A 27 9.39 6.47 -10.93
CA PRO A 27 10.08 7.74 -10.68
C PRO A 27 9.17 8.95 -10.89
N ALA A 28 8.35 8.94 -11.95
CA ALA A 28 7.41 10.01 -12.24
C ALA A 28 6.32 10.13 -11.15
N TRP A 29 5.80 9.00 -10.67
CA TRP A 29 4.84 8.99 -9.57
C TRP A 29 5.45 9.32 -8.21
N SER A 30 6.76 9.12 -8.03
CA SER A 30 7.46 9.47 -6.78
C SER A 30 7.44 10.97 -6.46
N HIS A 31 7.11 11.84 -7.42
CA HIS A 31 6.88 13.27 -7.16
C HIS A 31 5.61 13.54 -6.35
N ASN A 32 4.67 12.59 -6.32
CA ASN A 32 3.49 12.65 -5.48
C ASN A 32 3.39 11.36 -4.64
N PRO A 33 3.74 11.40 -3.35
CA PRO A 33 3.76 10.23 -2.49
C PRO A 33 2.41 9.50 -2.41
N VAL A 34 1.31 10.25 -2.35
CA VAL A 34 -0.04 9.68 -2.26
C VAL A 34 -0.45 8.99 -3.56
N ALA A 35 -0.10 9.59 -4.70
CA ALA A 35 -0.37 8.98 -6.00
C ALA A 35 0.44 7.69 -6.19
N LEU A 36 1.71 7.69 -5.77
CA LEU A 36 2.54 6.48 -5.78
C LEU A 36 1.95 5.38 -4.89
N LEU A 37 1.49 5.73 -3.69
CA LEU A 37 0.81 4.79 -2.80
C LEU A 37 -0.46 4.21 -3.44
N SER A 38 -1.26 5.05 -4.10
CA SER A 38 -2.46 4.60 -4.83
C SER A 38 -2.12 3.60 -5.94
N MET A 39 -1.00 3.81 -6.64
CA MET A 39 -0.50 2.90 -7.66
C MET A 39 -0.03 1.57 -7.05
N CYS A 40 0.67 1.60 -5.92
CA CYS A 40 1.11 0.38 -5.21
C CYS A 40 -0.09 -0.45 -4.75
N LEU A 41 -1.12 0.18 -4.18
CA LEU A 41 -2.35 -0.48 -3.76
C LEU A 41 -3.09 -1.09 -4.95
N LEU A 42 -3.14 -0.39 -6.09
CA LEU A 42 -3.77 -0.89 -7.31
C LEU A 42 -3.00 -2.07 -7.93
N ALA A 43 -1.67 -2.05 -7.85
CA ALA A 43 -0.78 -3.10 -8.36
C ALA A 43 -0.65 -4.31 -7.42
N GLN A 44 -1.40 -4.32 -6.30
CA GLN A 44 -1.34 -5.36 -5.26
C GLN A 44 0.04 -5.51 -4.59
N LEU A 45 0.86 -4.46 -4.63
CA LEU A 45 2.18 -4.41 -4.01
C LEU A 45 2.07 -3.94 -2.57
N HIS A 46 1.38 -4.72 -1.74
CA HIS A 46 1.01 -4.34 -0.38
C HIS A 46 2.21 -4.21 0.57
N GLU A 47 3.25 -5.02 0.38
CA GLU A 47 4.49 -4.92 1.16
C GLU A 47 5.17 -3.57 0.92
N HIS A 48 5.39 -3.22 -0.34
CA HIS A 48 5.96 -1.93 -0.73
C HIS A 48 5.07 -0.75 -0.33
N ALA A 49 3.75 -0.87 -0.46
CA ALA A 49 2.81 0.14 0.02
C ALA A 49 2.95 0.38 1.53
N SER A 50 3.10 -0.68 2.32
CA SER A 50 3.26 -0.57 3.77
C SER A 50 4.56 0.11 4.17
N GLU A 51 5.65 -0.19 3.46
CA GLU A 51 6.95 0.45 3.68
C GLU A 51 6.92 1.92 3.26
N LEU A 52 6.29 2.23 2.13
CA LEU A 52 6.12 3.60 1.64
C LEU A 52 5.34 4.48 2.63
N VAL A 53 4.28 3.94 3.26
CA VAL A 53 3.51 4.66 4.29
C VAL A 53 4.39 5.01 5.50
N LEU A 54 5.34 4.15 5.89
CA LEU A 54 6.27 4.47 6.97
C LEU A 54 7.21 5.63 6.60
N GLN A 55 7.59 5.73 5.32
CA GLN A 55 8.40 6.84 4.81
C GLN A 55 7.65 8.18 4.83
N PHE A 56 6.31 8.18 4.90
CA PHE A 56 5.54 9.44 4.97
C PHE A 56 5.78 10.21 6.27
N ALA A 57 6.26 9.55 7.32
CA ALA A 57 6.64 10.21 8.57
C ALA A 57 7.87 11.14 8.41
N GLU A 58 8.69 10.93 7.37
CA GLU A 58 9.87 11.74 7.09
C GLU A 58 9.55 12.98 6.23
N ILE A 59 8.31 13.08 5.72
CA ILE A 59 7.87 14.16 4.83
C ILE A 59 7.10 15.20 5.63
N GLU A 60 7.19 16.47 5.23
CA GLU A 60 6.37 17.52 5.80
C GLU A 60 4.87 17.27 5.54
N ILE A 61 4.11 17.08 6.62
CA ILE A 61 2.67 16.85 6.54
C ILE A 61 1.95 18.19 6.31
N SER A 62 1.80 18.55 5.03
CA SER A 62 1.03 19.73 4.62
C SER A 62 -0.47 19.43 4.52
N VAL A 63 -1.30 20.49 4.57
CA VAL A 63 -2.76 20.37 4.34
C VAL A 63 -3.06 19.79 2.95
N ALA A 64 -2.27 20.15 1.94
CA ALA A 64 -2.42 19.63 0.58
C ALA A 64 -2.17 18.12 0.52
N PHE A 65 -1.19 17.61 1.28
CA PHE A 65 -0.92 16.19 1.42
C PHE A 65 -2.09 15.46 2.10
N LEU A 66 -2.60 15.99 3.21
CA LEU A 66 -3.76 15.41 3.90
C LEU A 66 -5.01 15.34 3.02
N LEU A 67 -5.27 16.38 2.22
CA LEU A 67 -6.37 16.38 1.25
C LEU A 67 -6.20 15.29 0.17
N GLN A 68 -4.97 14.96 -0.21
CA GLN A 68 -4.73 13.87 -1.14
C GLN A 68 -4.95 12.50 -0.48
N ILE A 69 -4.56 12.33 0.79
CA ILE A 69 -4.86 11.11 1.54
C ILE A 69 -6.38 10.93 1.69
N ASP A 70 -7.12 11.99 2.00
CA ASP A 70 -8.59 11.96 2.05
C ASP A 70 -9.18 11.46 0.72
N LYS A 71 -8.67 11.97 -0.42
CA LYS A 71 -9.07 11.51 -1.76
C LYS A 71 -8.71 10.05 -2.02
N LEU A 72 -7.55 9.59 -1.52
CA LEU A 72 -7.15 8.19 -1.62
C LEU A 72 -8.12 7.28 -0.84
N VAL A 73 -8.57 7.68 0.35
CA VAL A 73 -9.58 6.93 1.11
C VAL A 73 -10.89 6.84 0.33
N GLN A 74 -11.35 7.93 -0.27
CA GLN A 74 -12.53 7.92 -1.14
C GLN A 74 -12.33 6.99 -2.35
N LEU A 75 -11.12 6.95 -2.91
CA LEU A 75 -10.77 6.06 -4.02
C LEU A 75 -10.78 4.59 -3.60
N ILE A 76 -10.38 4.25 -2.37
CA ILE A 76 -10.44 2.88 -1.82
C ILE A 76 -11.90 2.39 -1.73
N GLU A 77 -12.84 3.28 -1.40
CA GLU A 77 -14.27 2.95 -1.38
C GLU A 77 -14.90 2.83 -2.76
N SER A 78 -14.23 3.33 -3.80
CA SER A 78 -14.72 3.24 -5.17
C SER A 78 -14.65 1.80 -5.74
N PRO A 79 -15.41 1.49 -6.81
CA PRO A 79 -15.37 0.19 -7.48
C PRO A 79 -13.97 -0.19 -8.03
N ILE A 80 -13.12 0.81 -8.23
CA ILE A 80 -11.75 0.64 -8.73
C ILE A 80 -10.93 -0.22 -7.76
N PHE A 81 -11.19 -0.07 -6.45
CA PHE A 81 -10.49 -0.72 -5.35
C PHE A 81 -11.32 -1.80 -4.65
N THR A 82 -12.38 -2.32 -5.30
CA THR A 82 -13.15 -3.45 -4.73
C THR A 82 -12.26 -4.62 -4.34
N HIS A 83 -11.24 -4.94 -5.14
CA HIS A 83 -10.27 -5.98 -4.81
C HIS A 83 -9.55 -5.74 -3.47
N VAL A 84 -9.05 -4.53 -3.22
CA VAL A 84 -8.43 -4.17 -1.93
C VAL A 84 -9.41 -4.37 -0.78
N ARG A 85 -10.67 -3.97 -0.93
CA ARG A 85 -11.68 -4.15 0.13
C ARG A 85 -12.03 -5.61 0.38
N LEU A 86 -12.07 -6.45 -0.67
CA LEU A 86 -12.30 -7.89 -0.52
C LEU A 86 -11.10 -8.58 0.16
N GLN A 87 -9.88 -8.16 -0.14
CA GLN A 87 -8.66 -8.65 0.49
C GLN A 87 -8.61 -8.36 2.01
N LEU A 88 -9.37 -7.37 2.50
CA LEU A 88 -9.49 -7.11 3.94
C LEU A 88 -10.28 -8.18 4.71
N LEU A 89 -11.01 -9.05 4.02
CA LEU A 89 -11.70 -10.18 4.67
C LEU A 89 -10.73 -11.27 5.14
N GLU A 90 -9.53 -11.32 4.56
CA GLU A 90 -8.51 -12.34 4.80
C GLU A 90 -7.20 -11.70 5.31
N PRO A 91 -7.18 -11.17 6.55
CA PRO A 91 -6.03 -10.44 7.09
C PRO A 91 -4.76 -11.31 7.22
N GLU A 92 -4.91 -12.63 7.35
CA GLU A 92 -3.81 -13.61 7.38
C GLU A 92 -3.02 -13.62 6.06
N GLN A 93 -3.71 -13.52 4.91
CA GLN A 93 -3.08 -13.53 3.59
C GLN A 93 -2.49 -12.17 3.21
N HIS A 94 -3.04 -11.08 3.77
CA HIS A 94 -2.68 -9.71 3.40
C HIS A 94 -2.32 -8.80 4.60
N PRO A 95 -1.37 -9.20 5.46
CA PRO A 95 -1.04 -8.43 6.68
C PRO A 95 -0.43 -7.06 6.36
N CYS A 96 0.36 -6.95 5.28
CA CYS A 96 0.96 -5.69 4.86
C CYS A 96 -0.08 -4.67 4.38
N LEU A 97 -1.18 -5.14 3.76
CA LEU A 97 -2.28 -4.26 3.35
C LEU A 97 -2.94 -3.64 4.58
N LEU A 98 -3.21 -4.46 5.59
CA LEU A 98 -3.79 -3.99 6.85
C LEU A 98 -2.86 -2.97 7.53
N LYS A 99 -1.55 -3.28 7.61
CA LYS A 99 -0.54 -2.35 8.15
C LYS A 99 -0.52 -1.02 7.39
N ALA A 100 -0.57 -1.05 6.06
CA ALA A 100 -0.61 0.16 5.24
C ALA A 100 -1.85 1.01 5.52
N LEU A 101 -3.04 0.40 5.56
CA LEU A 101 -4.29 1.12 5.81
C LEU A 101 -4.38 1.70 7.23
N TRP A 102 -3.92 0.98 8.25
CA TRP A 102 -3.81 1.55 9.60
C TRP A 102 -2.79 2.69 9.66
N GLY A 103 -1.67 2.56 8.94
CA GLY A 103 -0.69 3.65 8.82
C GLY A 103 -1.31 4.90 8.20
N ILE A 104 -2.08 4.76 7.11
CA ILE A 104 -2.85 5.85 6.51
C ILE A 104 -3.82 6.47 7.52
N LEU A 105 -4.55 5.63 8.27
CA LEU A 105 -5.49 6.09 9.29
C LEU A 105 -4.80 6.94 10.38
N MET A 106 -3.57 6.58 10.76
CA MET A 106 -2.79 7.33 11.76
C MET A 106 -2.23 8.67 11.24
N LEU A 107 -2.14 8.85 9.92
CA LEU A 107 -1.72 10.11 9.30
C LEU A 107 -2.88 11.11 9.18
N LEU A 108 -4.12 10.63 9.17
CA LEU A 108 -5.29 11.47 8.96
C LEU A 108 -5.71 12.21 10.25
N PRO A 109 -6.10 13.51 10.14
CA PRO A 109 -6.88 14.14 11.21
C PRO A 109 -8.26 13.46 11.33
N GLN A 110 -9.05 13.80 12.35
CA GLN A 110 -10.43 13.28 12.53
C GLN A 110 -11.41 13.83 11.47
N SER A 111 -11.11 13.59 10.19
CA SER A 111 -11.89 13.98 9.01
C SER A 111 -12.99 12.94 8.72
N PRO A 112 -13.94 13.23 7.82
CA PRO A 112 -14.88 12.23 7.33
C PRO A 112 -14.17 11.00 6.73
N ALA A 113 -13.04 11.19 6.03
CA ALA A 113 -12.26 10.10 5.47
C ALA A 113 -11.68 9.20 6.57
N PHE A 114 -11.21 9.76 7.69
CA PHE A 114 -10.78 8.97 8.86
C PHE A 114 -11.91 8.06 9.34
N HIS A 115 -13.12 8.58 9.50
CA HIS A 115 -14.27 7.77 9.92
C HIS A 115 -14.64 6.70 8.90
N THR A 116 -14.61 7.02 7.61
CA THR A 116 -14.85 6.04 6.53
C THR A 116 -13.86 4.89 6.59
N LEU A 117 -12.56 5.18 6.67
CA LEU A 117 -11.52 4.16 6.72
C LEU A 117 -11.58 3.35 8.03
N LYS A 118 -11.80 4.03 9.17
CA LYS A 118 -11.97 3.36 10.47
C LYS A 118 -13.15 2.39 10.45
N ASN A 119 -14.30 2.80 9.92
CA ASN A 119 -15.48 1.93 9.84
C ASN A 119 -15.23 0.72 8.92
N ARG A 120 -14.50 0.92 7.81
CA ARG A 120 -14.10 -0.18 6.91
C ARG A 120 -13.17 -1.18 7.62
N LEU A 121 -12.20 -0.68 8.37
CA LEU A 121 -11.27 -1.51 9.14
C LEU A 121 -11.95 -2.20 10.33
N ALA A 122 -12.95 -1.58 10.94
CA ALA A 122 -13.74 -2.19 12.02
C ALA A 122 -14.66 -3.33 11.52
N ALA A 123 -14.97 -3.36 10.22
CA ALA A 123 -15.71 -4.46 9.61
C ALA A 123 -14.85 -5.69 9.28
N VAL A 124 -13.53 -5.61 9.50
CA VAL A 124 -12.62 -6.75 9.30
C VAL A 124 -12.88 -7.82 10.36
N PRO A 125 -12.96 -9.11 10.00
CA PRO A 125 -13.24 -10.17 10.96
C PRO A 125 -12.20 -10.23 12.09
N GLU A 126 -12.64 -10.03 13.34
CA GLU A 126 -11.77 -10.10 14.53
C GLU A 126 -11.05 -11.46 14.65
N ILE A 127 -11.72 -12.55 14.23
CA ILE A 127 -11.12 -13.89 14.24
C ILE A 127 -9.91 -14.00 13.32
N GLY A 128 -9.91 -13.30 12.18
CA GLY A 128 -8.76 -13.25 11.28
C GLY A 128 -7.62 -12.42 11.88
N LEU A 129 -7.95 -11.35 12.61
CA LEU A 129 -6.93 -10.55 13.32
C LEU A 129 -6.25 -11.35 14.43
N LEU A 130 -7.02 -12.14 15.19
CA LEU A 130 -6.49 -13.01 16.23
C LEU A 130 -5.60 -14.11 15.65
N ARG A 131 -6.01 -14.75 14.56
CA ARG A 131 -5.18 -15.76 13.87
C ARG A 131 -3.88 -15.17 13.35
N LEU A 132 -3.91 -14.01 12.70
CA LEU A 132 -2.71 -13.29 12.30
C LEU A 132 -1.77 -13.03 13.50
N GLN A 133 -2.30 -12.64 14.66
CA GLN A 133 -1.49 -12.45 15.87
C GLN A 133 -0.83 -13.75 16.36
N LEU A 134 -1.52 -14.89 16.25
CA LEU A 134 -0.99 -16.21 16.59
C LEU A 134 0.12 -16.63 15.62
N GLU A 135 -0.09 -16.47 14.31
CA GLU A 135 0.91 -16.78 13.29
C GLU A 135 2.18 -15.93 13.42
N LEU A 136 2.03 -14.64 13.71
CA LEU A 136 3.16 -13.74 13.94
C LEU A 136 3.95 -14.11 15.20
N ARG A 137 3.28 -14.66 16.22
CA ARG A 137 3.92 -15.17 17.43
C ARG A 137 4.71 -16.44 17.12
N ASP A 138 4.13 -17.39 16.38
CA ASP A 138 4.80 -18.64 16.00
C ASP A 138 6.00 -18.39 15.05
N ARG A 139 5.90 -17.41 14.14
CA ARG A 139 7.00 -16.99 13.26
C ARG A 139 8.18 -16.36 14.00
N LYS A 140 7.95 -15.71 15.14
CA LYS A 140 9.05 -15.20 15.99
C LYS A 140 9.88 -16.33 16.61
N ASP A 141 9.27 -17.49 16.84
CA ASP A 141 9.94 -18.68 17.36
C ASP A 141 10.65 -19.49 16.26
N SER A 142 10.37 -19.22 14.98
CA SER A 142 10.86 -19.96 13.81
C SER A 142 11.48 -19.06 12.75
N ALA A 143 12.23 -18.03 13.17
CA ALA A 143 12.83 -17.03 12.30
C ALA A 143 14.04 -17.57 11.51
N HIS A 144 13.91 -18.62 10.67
CA HIS A 144 14.96 -19.09 9.74
C HIS A 144 14.39 -19.91 8.54
N ALA A 145 13.33 -19.46 7.86
CA ALA A 145 13.04 -19.89 6.48
C ALA A 145 12.02 -18.95 5.83
N ASP A 146 12.06 -18.88 4.50
CA ASP A 146 11.13 -18.19 3.60
C ASP A 146 11.32 -16.68 3.39
N ARG A 147 12.50 -16.32 2.89
CA ARG A 147 12.59 -15.30 1.82
C ARG A 147 12.47 -16.00 0.46
N ALA A 148 11.25 -16.34 0.07
CA ALA A 148 11.00 -16.82 -1.28
C ALA A 148 9.54 -16.55 -1.66
N HIS A 149 9.22 -15.31 -2.00
CA HIS A 149 8.16 -15.01 -2.95
C HIS A 149 8.74 -14.06 -3.98
N GLY A 150 9.02 -14.62 -5.16
CA GLY A 150 9.64 -13.92 -6.26
C GLY A 150 8.76 -12.80 -6.78
N ALA A 151 9.34 -11.63 -6.94
CA ALA A 151 8.92 -10.63 -7.90
C ALA A 151 10.19 -10.03 -8.51
N ALA A 152 10.20 -9.86 -9.83
CA ALA A 152 11.31 -9.25 -10.59
C ALA A 152 11.53 -7.75 -10.28
N ILE A 153 10.92 -7.24 -9.20
CA ILE A 153 10.91 -5.83 -8.82
C ILE A 153 11.80 -5.66 -7.59
N ASP A 154 12.90 -4.93 -7.74
CA ASP A 154 13.77 -4.54 -6.63
C ASP A 154 13.13 -3.38 -5.85
N PHE A 155 12.30 -3.70 -4.87
CA PHE A 155 11.65 -2.72 -3.99
C PHE A 155 12.66 -1.84 -3.25
N GLY A 156 13.85 -2.36 -2.94
CA GLY A 156 14.91 -1.60 -2.28
C GLY A 156 15.47 -0.49 -3.17
N ALA A 157 15.73 -0.79 -4.45
CA ALA A 157 16.13 0.23 -5.42
C ALA A 157 15.03 1.28 -5.66
N LEU A 158 13.76 0.85 -5.69
CA LEU A 158 12.62 1.76 -5.82
C LEU A 158 12.50 2.71 -4.62
N LEU A 159 12.63 2.22 -3.37
CA LEU A 159 12.62 3.09 -2.19
C LEU A 159 13.76 4.11 -2.19
N LYS A 160 14.97 3.70 -2.62
CA LYS A 160 16.08 4.66 -2.79
C LYS A 160 15.74 5.75 -3.81
N THR A 161 15.11 5.37 -4.92
CA THR A 161 14.65 6.33 -5.94
C THR A 161 13.63 7.30 -5.37
N TYR A 162 12.66 6.78 -4.62
CA TYR A 162 11.65 7.58 -3.94
C TYR A 162 12.28 8.61 -2.98
N ARG A 163 13.18 8.18 -2.09
CA ARG A 163 13.88 9.08 -1.16
C ARG A 163 14.66 10.17 -1.90
N ALA A 164 15.41 9.80 -2.94
CA ALA A 164 16.15 10.76 -3.75
C ALA A 164 15.25 11.77 -4.49
N VAL A 165 14.00 11.41 -4.80
CA VAL A 165 13.01 12.37 -5.33
C VAL A 165 12.49 13.28 -4.21
N GLN A 166 12.16 12.74 -3.04
CA GLN A 166 11.63 13.53 -1.92
C GLN A 166 12.66 14.53 -1.36
N GLU A 167 13.94 14.17 -1.31
CA GLU A 167 15.03 15.07 -0.94
C GLU A 167 15.13 16.32 -1.84
N LYS A 168 14.67 16.24 -3.09
CA LYS A 168 14.66 17.38 -4.03
C LYS A 168 13.48 18.32 -3.84
N HIS A 169 12.43 17.86 -3.15
CA HIS A 169 11.23 18.65 -2.84
C HIS A 169 11.27 19.24 -1.43
N SER A 170 12.24 18.83 -0.61
CA SER A 170 12.53 19.38 0.73
C SER A 170 13.40 20.63 0.63
#